data_AF-A0AA94THX9-F1
#
_entry.id   AF-A0AA94THX9-F1
#
_cell.length_a   1.000
_cell.length_b   1.000
_cell.length_c   1.000
_cell.angle_alpha   90.00
_cell.angle_beta   90.00
_cell.angle_gamma   90.00
#
_symmetry.space_group_name_H-M   'P 1'
#
loop_
_entity.id
_entity.type
_entity.pdbx_description
1 polymer ?
#
loop_
_entity_poly.entity_id
_entity_poly.type
_entity_poly.pdbx_seq_one_letter_code
_entity_poly.pdbx_strand_id
1 'polypeptide(L)'
;MDSGAPLGYRVPMHIGRYEIRGLLGRGGMGAVYKAAMPVTGRIVALKALRPTEILEDLVGADRLAEMFFQEAATMAAINHPNVAAVLDVDRGGGTVPPHFTMEYFCGNLGSLMGETYEVERESRRLGVEASLAMARGMLRGLDRLHYEGVIHRDVKPFNVMLAADQGGLGTVKLIDFGLSKLRGERTTAHKGMVVGSPYYAAPEQEADPESADERSDLYSVGVTLHRMLTGQLPDLKDAQPLGVLHADLDRSWDDFFATALARDPSDRFRDGRAMLDALDELEARWRERMDAVCAPPDLLAEPAPTAPGKRLRSAPLKVGLKEARAVFGLDDLWRPKAYASGTFLDNGDGTVTDRATGLIWEKFGSRYPLTWERAEAHARRLDKNRYAGRTGWRLPTVDELATLFTGRTEPGEFCLQPAFDPLKSRLWSADAKAFTAAWYADAELGFVSWQDRTCRFFARAVTG
;
A
#
# COMPACT_ATOMS: atom_id res chain seq x y z
N MET A 1 18.74 -14.29 1.98
CA MET A 1 18.79 -13.91 0.56
C MET A 1 17.86 -14.86 -0.16
N ASP A 2 16.64 -14.41 -0.42
CA ASP A 2 15.71 -15.03 -1.38
C ASP A 2 15.02 -13.84 -2.04
N SER A 3 15.85 -13.06 -2.74
CA SER A 3 15.38 -12.07 -3.72
C SER A 3 14.84 -12.89 -4.87
N GLY A 4 13.62 -12.62 -5.34
CA GLY A 4 13.05 -13.20 -6.57
C GLY A 4 13.81 -12.80 -7.85
N ALA A 5 15.13 -12.68 -7.77
CA ALA A 5 16.03 -12.61 -8.90
C ALA A 5 15.95 -13.96 -9.63
N PRO A 6 15.56 -13.98 -10.92
CA PRO A 6 15.69 -15.20 -11.71
C PRO A 6 17.14 -15.70 -11.65
N LEU A 7 17.31 -17.03 -11.65
CA LEU A 7 18.59 -17.73 -11.63
C LEU A 7 19.59 -17.04 -12.58
N GLY A 8 20.66 -16.46 -12.01
CA GLY A 8 21.76 -15.85 -12.78
C GLY A 8 21.91 -14.33 -12.66
N TYR A 9 20.95 -13.58 -12.09
CA TYR A 9 21.09 -12.13 -11.95
C TYR A 9 21.88 -11.72 -10.70
N ARG A 10 23.11 -11.22 -10.87
CA ARG A 10 23.90 -10.65 -9.77
C ARG A 10 23.49 -9.21 -9.50
N VAL A 11 22.86 -8.97 -8.35
CA VAL A 11 22.59 -7.61 -7.86
C VAL A 11 23.93 -6.92 -7.58
N PRO A 12 24.23 -5.77 -8.20
CA PRO A 12 25.48 -5.06 -7.96
C PRO A 12 25.52 -4.56 -6.51
N MET A 13 26.71 -4.48 -5.91
CA MET A 13 26.85 -3.86 -4.58
C MET A 13 26.73 -2.34 -4.64
N HIS A 14 27.12 -1.73 -5.76
CA HIS A 14 27.06 -0.29 -5.99
C HIS A 14 26.60 0.02 -7.41
N ILE A 15 25.88 1.13 -7.57
CA ILE A 15 25.66 1.79 -8.86
C ILE A 15 26.08 3.25 -8.68
N GLY A 16 27.12 3.67 -9.40
CA GLY A 16 27.77 4.95 -9.15
C GLY A 16 28.20 5.06 -7.69
N ARG A 17 27.77 6.13 -7.03
CA ARG A 17 28.04 6.40 -5.61
C ARG A 17 27.08 5.68 -4.65
N TYR A 18 26.01 5.08 -5.15
CA TYR A 18 24.92 4.54 -4.33
C TYR A 18 25.19 3.10 -3.90
N GLU A 19 25.05 2.81 -2.60
CA GLU A 19 25.12 1.45 -2.08
C GLU A 19 23.78 0.73 -2.31
N ILE A 20 23.80 -0.38 -3.02
CA ILE A 20 22.58 -1.13 -3.36
C ILE A 20 22.22 -2.08 -2.23
N ARG A 21 20.98 -1.95 -1.74
CA ARG A 21 20.41 -2.75 -0.65
C ARG A 21 19.52 -3.89 -1.14
N GLY A 22 19.04 -3.81 -2.39
CA GLY A 22 18.24 -4.87 -3.01
C GLY A 22 17.62 -4.45 -4.33
N LEU A 23 17.14 -5.43 -5.10
CA LEU A 23 16.34 -5.21 -6.30
C LEU A 23 14.87 -5.03 -5.90
N LEU A 24 14.22 -3.97 -6.40
CA LEU A 24 12.79 -3.71 -6.21
C LEU A 24 11.96 -4.23 -7.39
N GLY A 25 12.48 -4.11 -8.61
CA GLY A 25 11.80 -4.58 -9.82
C GLY A 25 12.70 -4.50 -11.05
N ARG A 26 12.31 -5.19 -12.11
CA ARG A 26 12.99 -5.16 -13.42
C ARG A 26 11.95 -5.18 -14.53
N GLY A 27 12.17 -4.38 -15.57
CA GLY A 27 11.37 -4.34 -16.79
C GLY A 27 12.25 -4.24 -18.03
N GLY A 28 11.64 -4.05 -19.21
CA GLY A 28 12.35 -4.02 -20.51
C GLY A 28 13.46 -2.96 -20.59
N MET A 29 13.23 -1.77 -20.06
CA MET A 29 14.18 -0.64 -20.13
C MET A 29 15.20 -0.62 -18.97
N GLY A 30 15.02 -1.40 -17.91
CA GLY A 30 15.95 -1.29 -16.78
C GLY A 30 15.53 -1.99 -15.50
N ALA A 31 16.26 -1.67 -14.44
CA ALA A 31 16.08 -2.23 -13.11
C ALA A 31 15.94 -1.11 -12.06
N VAL A 32 15.02 -1.31 -11.12
CA VAL A 32 14.81 -0.43 -9.98
C VAL A 32 15.38 -1.10 -8.74
N TYR A 33 16.21 -0.38 -7.99
CA TYR A 33 16.88 -0.85 -6.79
C TYR A 33 16.51 -0.01 -5.59
N LYS A 34 16.51 -0.63 -4.42
CA LYS A 34 16.61 0.06 -3.14
C LYS A 34 18.08 0.40 -2.94
N ALA A 35 18.39 1.67 -2.76
CA ALA A 35 19.75 2.13 -2.56
C ALA A 35 19.87 3.08 -1.38
N ALA A 36 21.07 3.18 -0.80
CA ALA A 36 21.40 4.18 0.20
C ALA A 36 22.24 5.29 -0.43
N MET A 37 21.84 6.54 -0.20
CA MET A 37 22.61 7.72 -0.61
C MET A 37 23.93 7.79 0.18
N PRO A 38 25.05 8.18 -0.46
CA PRO A 38 26.31 8.41 0.24
C PRO A 38 26.14 9.42 1.37
N VAL A 39 26.98 9.28 2.40
CA VAL A 39 27.08 10.18 3.57
C VAL A 39 25.84 10.19 4.47
N THR A 40 24.66 10.46 3.91
CA THR A 40 23.40 10.57 4.66
C THR A 40 22.79 9.22 5.03
N GLY A 41 23.07 8.17 4.24
CA GLY A 41 22.43 6.86 4.39
C GLY A 41 20.93 6.87 4.07
N ARG A 42 20.39 7.96 3.50
CA ARG A 42 18.98 8.04 3.10
C ARG A 42 18.66 6.95 2.10
N ILE A 43 17.58 6.20 2.35
CA ILE A 43 17.09 5.18 1.42
C ILE A 43 16.34 5.86 0.27
N VAL A 44 16.65 5.46 -0.95
CA VAL A 44 16.06 5.93 -2.22
C VAL A 44 15.75 4.76 -3.14
N ALA A 45 14.84 4.97 -4.09
CA ALA A 45 14.66 4.08 -5.21
C ALA A 45 15.57 4.57 -6.35
N LEU A 46 16.39 3.69 -6.91
CA LEU A 46 17.32 4.00 -7.99
C LEU A 46 16.89 3.23 -9.24
N LYS A 47 16.46 3.92 -10.29
CA LYS A 47 16.19 3.32 -11.59
C LYS A 47 17.46 3.41 -12.43
N ALA A 48 17.94 2.28 -12.93
CA ALA A 48 19.10 2.21 -13.80
C ALA A 48 18.70 1.73 -15.19
N LEU A 49 19.18 2.42 -16.22
CA LEU A 49 19.02 2.03 -17.62
C LEU A 49 19.84 0.76 -17.87
N ARG A 50 19.15 -0.36 -18.04
CA ARG A 50 19.73 -1.68 -18.31
C ARG A 50 18.78 -2.43 -19.25
N PRO A 51 18.71 -2.01 -20.51
CA PRO A 51 17.77 -2.58 -21.45
C PRO A 51 18.05 -4.08 -21.68
N THR A 52 17.02 -4.82 -22.08
CA THR A 52 17.21 -6.16 -22.63
C THR A 52 17.82 -6.06 -24.02
N GLU A 53 18.59 -7.08 -24.43
CA GLU A 53 19.19 -7.14 -25.78
C GLU A 53 18.12 -6.93 -26.86
N ILE A 54 16.95 -7.57 -26.70
CA ILE A 54 15.80 -7.42 -27.61
C ILE A 54 15.34 -5.97 -27.74
N LEU A 55 15.21 -5.24 -26.62
CA LEU A 55 14.74 -3.85 -26.66
C LEU A 55 15.80 -2.93 -27.26
N GLU A 56 17.07 -3.18 -26.96
CA GLU A 56 18.20 -2.44 -27.51
C GLU A 56 18.28 -2.61 -29.03
N ASP A 57 18.11 -3.83 -29.54
CA ASP A 57 18.09 -4.12 -30.99
C ASP A 57 16.91 -3.45 -31.71
N LEU A 58 15.74 -3.37 -31.07
CA LEU A 58 14.52 -2.79 -31.67
C LEU A 58 14.51 -1.26 -31.68
N VAL A 59 15.02 -0.62 -30.62
CA VAL A 59 14.88 0.83 -30.40
C VAL A 59 16.19 1.58 -30.62
N GLY A 60 17.33 0.95 -30.35
CA GLY A 60 18.66 1.55 -30.36
C GLY A 60 19.05 2.15 -29.01
N ALA A 61 20.31 1.94 -28.60
CA ALA A 61 20.84 2.38 -27.31
C ALA A 61 20.73 3.89 -27.08
N ASP A 62 21.06 4.72 -28.09
CA ASP A 62 21.02 6.18 -27.97
C ASP A 62 19.59 6.69 -27.72
N ARG A 63 18.63 6.14 -28.47
CA ARG A 63 17.21 6.49 -28.31
C ARG A 63 16.70 6.06 -26.93
N LEU A 64 17.06 4.88 -26.46
CA LEU A 64 16.71 4.43 -25.10
C LEU A 64 17.28 5.35 -24.01
N ALA A 65 18.51 5.83 -24.19
CA ALA A 65 19.12 6.78 -23.28
C ALA A 65 18.41 8.14 -23.30
N GLU A 66 18.10 8.68 -24.48
CA GLU A 66 17.32 9.93 -24.63
C GLU A 66 15.98 9.83 -23.91
N MET A 67 15.25 8.74 -24.13
CA MET A 67 13.97 8.47 -23.47
C MET A 67 14.10 8.40 -21.95
N PHE A 68 15.15 7.73 -21.46
CA PHE A 68 15.42 7.58 -20.04
C PHE A 68 15.72 8.93 -19.37
N PHE A 69 16.50 9.80 -20.01
CA PHE A 69 16.76 11.14 -19.48
C PHE A 69 15.56 12.08 -19.63
N GLN A 70 14.77 11.93 -20.68
CA GLN A 70 13.51 12.67 -20.84
C GLN A 70 12.51 12.30 -19.73
N GLU A 71 12.45 11.03 -19.33
CA GLU A 71 11.71 10.57 -18.15
C GLU A 71 12.15 11.32 -16.91
N ALA A 72 13.43 11.22 -16.59
CA ALA A 72 13.99 11.80 -15.39
C ALA A 72 13.79 13.33 -15.35
N ALA A 73 13.97 14.01 -16.48
CA ALA A 73 13.80 15.46 -16.59
C ALA A 73 12.34 15.90 -16.40
N THR A 74 11.40 15.20 -17.03
CA THR A 74 9.96 15.47 -16.88
C THR A 74 9.53 15.28 -15.43
N MET A 75 9.93 14.16 -14.82
CA MET A 75 9.63 13.88 -13.41
C MET A 75 10.28 14.89 -12.45
N ALA A 76 11.52 15.31 -12.72
CA ALA A 76 12.24 16.27 -11.88
C ALA A 76 11.65 17.69 -11.91
N ALA A 77 10.96 18.06 -12.99
CA ALA A 77 10.26 19.34 -13.09
C ALA A 77 8.97 19.41 -12.25
N ILE A 78 8.43 18.26 -11.83
CA ILE A 78 7.17 18.18 -11.11
C ILE A 78 7.44 18.06 -9.61
N ASN A 79 7.10 19.12 -8.86
CA ASN A 79 7.07 19.08 -7.40
C ASN A 79 5.61 19.11 -6.92
N HIS A 80 5.09 17.97 -6.46
CA HIS A 80 3.72 17.85 -6.00
C HIS A 80 3.58 16.81 -4.87
N PRO A 81 2.74 17.04 -3.84
CA PRO A 81 2.58 16.11 -2.73
C PRO A 81 2.13 14.71 -3.14
N ASN A 82 1.41 14.56 -4.26
CA ASN A 82 0.91 13.28 -4.76
C ASN A 82 1.68 12.72 -5.98
N VAL A 83 2.85 13.26 -6.29
CA VAL A 83 3.77 12.73 -7.30
C VAL A 83 5.11 12.45 -6.63
N ALA A 84 5.74 11.32 -6.94
CA ALA A 84 7.05 10.99 -6.39
C ALA A 84 8.14 11.87 -7.01
N ALA A 85 8.97 12.47 -6.16
CA ALA A 85 10.03 13.37 -6.62
C ALA A 85 11.27 12.59 -7.09
N VAL A 86 11.86 13.02 -8.21
CA VAL A 86 13.24 12.67 -8.60
C VAL A 86 14.20 13.51 -7.78
N LEU A 87 15.20 12.86 -7.21
CA LEU A 87 16.15 13.46 -6.26
C LEU A 87 17.51 13.75 -6.90
N ASP A 88 17.93 12.92 -7.87
CA ASP A 88 19.23 13.05 -8.54
C ASP A 88 19.22 12.28 -9.86
N VAL A 89 20.01 12.74 -10.84
CA VAL A 89 20.16 12.10 -12.15
C VAL A 89 21.65 12.05 -12.50
N ASP A 90 22.12 10.88 -12.93
CA ASP A 90 23.50 10.63 -13.29
C ASP A 90 23.57 9.96 -14.67
N ARG A 91 24.45 10.48 -15.52
CA ARG A 91 24.65 9.95 -16.88
C ARG A 91 25.39 8.61 -16.90
N GLY A 92 25.92 8.17 -15.77
CA GLY A 92 26.79 7.00 -15.69
C GLY A 92 28.17 7.29 -16.27
N GLY A 93 28.93 6.22 -16.54
CA GLY A 93 30.28 6.30 -17.09
C GLY A 93 31.08 5.02 -16.89
N GLY A 94 31.94 4.68 -17.86
CA GLY A 94 32.66 3.40 -17.85
C GLY A 94 31.69 2.22 -17.82
N THR A 95 31.70 1.45 -16.73
CA THR A 95 30.81 0.29 -16.52
C THR A 95 29.54 0.64 -15.72
N VAL A 96 29.37 1.90 -15.30
CA VAL A 96 28.21 2.37 -14.54
C VAL A 96 27.10 2.81 -15.51
N PRO A 97 25.90 2.22 -15.44
CA PRO A 97 24.79 2.63 -16.30
C PRO A 97 24.25 4.00 -15.92
N PRO A 98 23.62 4.73 -16.87
CA PRO A 98 22.75 5.86 -16.56
C PRO A 98 21.73 5.49 -15.49
N HIS A 99 21.51 6.38 -14.54
CA HIS A 99 20.54 6.14 -13.47
C HIS A 99 19.99 7.43 -12.91
N PHE A 100 18.81 7.36 -12.30
CA PHE A 100 18.27 8.42 -11.47
C PHE A 100 17.72 7.85 -10.17
N THR A 101 17.68 8.69 -9.15
CA THR A 101 17.10 8.35 -7.84
C THR A 101 15.81 9.10 -7.61
N MET A 102 14.88 8.46 -6.93
CA MET A 102 13.59 9.01 -6.55
C MET A 102 13.23 8.62 -5.12
N GLU A 103 12.18 9.23 -4.60
CA GLU A 103 11.62 8.87 -3.30
C GLU A 103 11.35 7.35 -3.20
N TYR A 104 11.73 6.76 -2.08
CA TYR A 104 11.44 5.37 -1.77
C TYR A 104 10.26 5.27 -0.80
N PHE A 105 9.35 4.35 -1.08
CA PHE A 105 8.21 4.05 -0.22
C PHE A 105 8.20 2.58 0.16
N CYS A 106 7.78 2.31 1.39
CA CYS A 106 7.77 0.98 1.96
C CYS A 106 6.58 0.13 1.52
N GLY A 107 5.54 0.73 0.94
CA GLY A 107 4.37 0.00 0.48
C GLY A 107 3.68 0.73 -0.65
N ASN A 108 2.85 -0.02 -1.36
CA ASN A 108 1.92 0.47 -2.36
C ASN A 108 0.51 -0.04 -2.04
N LEU A 109 -0.47 0.56 -2.71
CA LEU A 109 -1.87 0.24 -2.53
C LEU A 109 -2.17 -1.24 -2.85
N GLY A 110 -1.53 -1.83 -3.85
CA GLY A 110 -1.69 -3.25 -4.18
C GLY A 110 -1.31 -4.17 -3.01
N SER A 111 -0.17 -3.90 -2.36
CA SER A 111 0.28 -4.64 -1.18
C SER A 111 -0.62 -4.42 0.04
N LEU A 112 -1.23 -3.23 0.16
CA LEU A 112 -2.19 -2.91 1.21
C LEU A 112 -3.50 -3.67 1.03
N MET A 113 -3.97 -3.80 -0.21
CA MET A 113 -5.16 -4.57 -0.57
C MET A 113 -4.89 -6.08 -0.57
N GLY A 114 -3.61 -6.50 -0.56
CA GLY A 114 -3.26 -7.91 -0.65
C GLY A 114 -3.45 -8.45 -2.07
N GLU A 115 -3.44 -7.57 -3.08
CA GLU A 115 -3.51 -7.96 -4.48
C GLU A 115 -2.29 -8.83 -4.85
N THR A 116 -2.55 -9.90 -5.60
CA THR A 116 -1.53 -10.84 -6.06
C THR A 116 -1.37 -10.75 -7.57
N TYR A 117 -0.52 -11.60 -8.16
CA TYR A 117 -0.42 -11.72 -9.62
C TYR A 117 -1.71 -12.27 -10.27
N GLU A 118 -2.58 -12.92 -9.49
CA GLU A 118 -3.92 -13.34 -9.91
C GLU A 118 -4.92 -12.23 -9.56
N VAL A 119 -4.95 -11.16 -10.38
CA VAL A 119 -5.70 -9.93 -10.09
C VAL A 119 -7.21 -10.15 -9.97
N GLU A 120 -7.75 -11.17 -10.63
CA GLU A 120 -9.18 -11.52 -10.56
C GLU A 120 -9.61 -12.04 -9.18
N ARG A 121 -8.69 -12.58 -8.36
CA ARG A 121 -9.02 -13.00 -6.99
C ARG A 121 -9.46 -11.81 -6.17
N GLU A 122 -10.30 -12.02 -5.18
CA GLU A 122 -10.68 -10.95 -4.25
C GLU A 122 -9.47 -10.36 -3.52
N SER A 123 -9.58 -9.08 -3.19
CA SER A 123 -8.64 -8.32 -2.37
C SER A 123 -9.31 -7.81 -1.10
N ARG A 124 -8.51 -7.30 -0.16
CA ARG A 124 -9.03 -6.65 1.05
C ARG A 124 -9.77 -5.36 0.68
N ARG A 125 -10.93 -5.17 1.30
CA ARG A 125 -11.69 -3.92 1.27
C ARG A 125 -11.02 -2.89 2.17
N LEU A 126 -11.05 -1.64 1.75
CA LEU A 126 -10.63 -0.47 2.50
C LEU A 126 -11.88 0.30 2.92
N GLY A 127 -11.83 0.96 4.09
CA GLY A 127 -12.92 1.83 4.52
C GLY A 127 -13.20 2.94 3.51
N VAL A 128 -14.45 3.41 3.46
CA VAL A 128 -14.91 4.41 2.49
C VAL A 128 -14.08 5.69 2.59
N GLU A 129 -13.87 6.23 3.79
CA GLU A 129 -13.07 7.45 4.00
C GLU A 129 -11.62 7.30 3.51
N ALA A 130 -10.97 6.18 3.83
CA ALA A 130 -9.59 5.91 3.39
C ALA A 130 -9.52 5.78 1.86
N SER A 131 -10.48 5.09 1.25
CA SER A 131 -10.58 4.89 -0.20
C SER A 131 -10.75 6.22 -0.93
N LEU A 132 -11.63 7.09 -0.44
CA LEU A 132 -11.86 8.43 -0.96
C LEU A 132 -10.62 9.33 -0.81
N ALA A 133 -9.96 9.30 0.35
CA ALA A 133 -8.73 10.06 0.59
C ALA A 133 -7.61 9.65 -0.39
N MET A 134 -7.43 8.36 -0.63
CA MET A 134 -6.46 7.85 -1.61
C MET A 134 -6.84 8.23 -3.04
N ALA A 135 -8.11 8.11 -3.43
CA ALA A 135 -8.61 8.52 -4.74
C ALA A 135 -8.38 10.02 -5.00
N ARG A 136 -8.66 10.86 -4.00
CA ARG A 136 -8.38 12.30 -4.03
C ARG A 136 -6.89 12.58 -4.24
N GLY A 137 -6.02 11.86 -3.54
CA GLY A 137 -4.58 11.97 -3.72
C GLY A 137 -4.14 11.60 -5.15
N MET A 138 -4.66 10.49 -5.69
CA MET A 138 -4.40 10.09 -7.09
C MET A 138 -4.85 11.18 -8.07
N LEU A 139 -6.09 11.67 -7.95
CA LEU A 139 -6.63 12.69 -8.87
C LEU A 139 -5.88 14.01 -8.80
N ARG A 140 -5.47 14.47 -7.61
CA ARG A 140 -4.62 15.67 -7.48
C ARG A 140 -3.25 15.47 -8.14
N GLY A 141 -2.68 14.29 -8.03
CA GLY A 141 -1.44 13.94 -8.72
C GLY A 141 -1.61 13.95 -10.24
N LEU A 142 -2.69 13.35 -10.74
CA LEU A 142 -3.02 13.29 -12.17
C LEU A 142 -3.32 14.66 -12.74
N ASP A 143 -4.12 15.49 -12.07
CA ASP A 143 -4.42 16.86 -12.49
C ASP A 143 -3.13 17.67 -12.72
N ARG A 144 -2.15 17.54 -11.80
CA ARG A 144 -0.84 18.17 -11.97
C ARG A 144 -0.06 17.60 -13.16
N LEU A 145 -0.11 16.29 -13.41
CA LEU A 145 0.55 15.67 -14.56
C LEU A 145 -0.09 16.12 -15.88
N HIS A 146 -1.42 16.10 -15.96
CA HIS A 146 -2.19 16.52 -17.12
C HIS A 146 -1.96 17.99 -17.45
N TYR A 147 -1.84 18.85 -16.44
CA TYR A 147 -1.48 20.27 -16.61
C TYR A 147 -0.12 20.45 -17.31
N GLU A 148 0.84 19.56 -17.06
CA GLU A 148 2.16 19.56 -17.70
C GLU A 148 2.17 18.77 -19.03
N GLY A 149 0.99 18.36 -19.53
CA GLY A 149 0.84 17.60 -20.78
C GLY A 149 1.23 16.12 -20.67
N VAL A 150 1.33 15.58 -19.46
CA VAL A 150 1.75 14.19 -19.19
C VAL A 150 0.53 13.34 -18.81
N ILE A 151 0.23 12.32 -19.62
CA ILE A 151 -0.79 11.31 -19.33
C ILE A 151 -0.09 10.09 -18.71
N HIS A 152 -0.59 9.59 -17.57
CA HIS A 152 0.09 8.55 -16.79
C HIS A 152 0.03 7.17 -17.44
N ARG A 153 -1.13 6.77 -17.97
CA ARG A 153 -1.42 5.51 -18.70
C ARG A 153 -1.21 4.19 -17.95
N ASP A 154 -0.80 4.21 -16.70
CA ASP A 154 -0.52 2.99 -15.92
C ASP A 154 -0.90 3.19 -14.45
N VAL A 155 -2.03 3.87 -14.21
CA VAL A 155 -2.58 4.03 -12.87
C VAL A 155 -3.15 2.68 -12.43
N LYS A 156 -2.56 2.11 -11.38
CA LYS A 156 -2.96 0.84 -10.77
C LYS A 156 -2.46 0.76 -9.34
N PRO A 157 -3.01 -0.12 -8.48
CA PRO A 157 -2.62 -0.22 -7.08
C PRO A 157 -1.10 -0.35 -6.83
N PHE A 158 -0.34 -0.99 -7.72
CA PHE A 158 1.11 -1.15 -7.56
C PHE A 158 1.93 0.12 -7.86
N ASN A 159 1.38 1.07 -8.63
CA ASN A 159 2.02 2.36 -8.96
C ASN A 159 1.53 3.51 -8.04
N VAL A 160 0.70 3.19 -7.05
CA VAL A 160 0.20 4.13 -6.04
C VAL A 160 0.92 3.84 -4.73
N MET A 161 1.95 4.64 -4.43
CA MET A 161 2.80 4.44 -3.26
C MET A 161 2.18 5.05 -2.01
N LEU A 162 2.37 4.40 -0.88
CA LEU A 162 1.86 4.84 0.42
C LEU A 162 2.89 5.68 1.15
N ALA A 163 2.64 6.98 1.28
CA ALA A 163 3.50 7.94 1.96
C ALA A 163 3.07 8.12 3.44
N ALA A 164 2.89 6.99 4.14
CA ALA A 164 2.33 6.96 5.50
C ALA A 164 3.16 7.72 6.54
N ASP A 165 4.45 7.96 6.28
CA ASP A 165 5.32 8.77 7.14
C ASP A 165 5.18 10.29 6.92
N GLN A 166 4.41 10.72 5.92
CA GLN A 166 4.26 12.13 5.52
C GLN A 166 2.86 12.73 5.75
N GLY A 167 1.85 11.97 6.18
CA GLY A 167 0.50 12.54 6.33
C GLY A 167 -0.64 11.63 6.80
N GLY A 168 -0.34 10.52 7.49
CA GLY A 168 -1.38 9.59 7.96
C GLY A 168 -1.89 8.63 6.88
N LEU A 169 -2.88 7.80 7.23
CA LEU A 169 -3.55 6.90 6.29
C LEU A 169 -4.21 7.75 5.17
N GLY A 170 -3.91 7.44 3.91
CA GLY A 170 -4.52 8.10 2.75
C GLY A 170 -3.59 9.00 1.93
N THR A 171 -2.40 9.35 2.42
CA THR A 171 -1.43 10.08 1.59
C THR A 171 -0.78 9.12 0.59
N VAL A 172 -1.06 9.34 -0.69
CA VAL A 172 -0.52 8.54 -1.79
C VAL A 172 0.35 9.37 -2.73
N LYS A 173 1.32 8.71 -3.36
CA LYS A 173 2.16 9.29 -4.41
C LYS A 173 2.18 8.39 -5.64
N LEU A 174 1.95 8.98 -6.80
CA LEU A 174 2.06 8.30 -8.09
C LEU A 174 3.53 8.16 -8.48
N ILE A 175 3.88 6.99 -9.03
CA ILE A 175 5.19 6.66 -9.60
C ILE A 175 5.02 6.15 -11.04
N ASP A 176 6.13 6.11 -11.80
CA ASP A 176 6.22 5.44 -13.11
C ASP A 176 5.14 5.84 -14.13
N PHE A 177 5.01 7.15 -14.42
CA PHE A 177 4.02 7.69 -15.37
C PHE A 177 4.55 7.86 -16.81
N GLY A 178 3.69 7.50 -17.78
CA GLY A 178 3.59 8.13 -19.10
C GLY A 178 4.61 7.78 -20.19
N LEU A 179 5.72 7.10 -19.89
CA LEU A 179 6.71 6.72 -20.91
C LEU A 179 6.63 5.26 -21.37
N SER A 180 5.52 4.60 -21.06
CA SER A 180 5.13 3.33 -21.65
C SER A 180 5.00 3.38 -23.19
N LYS A 181 4.87 4.57 -23.79
CA LYS A 181 4.80 4.79 -25.25
C LYS A 181 5.98 4.24 -26.05
N LEU A 182 7.12 4.01 -25.41
CA LEU A 182 8.33 3.55 -26.10
C LEU A 182 8.61 2.07 -25.86
N ARG A 183 7.69 1.37 -25.17
CA ARG A 183 7.92 0.00 -24.75
C ARG A 183 7.92 -0.98 -25.91
N GLY A 184 7.29 -0.70 -27.06
CA GLY A 184 7.21 -1.67 -28.18
C GLY A 184 6.61 -3.03 -27.80
N GLU A 185 6.26 -3.20 -26.53
CA GLU A 185 5.64 -4.35 -25.92
C GLU A 185 4.18 -4.26 -26.33
N ARG A 186 3.87 -4.80 -27.51
CA ARG A 186 2.88 -5.86 -27.46
C ARG A 186 3.39 -6.76 -26.35
N THR A 187 2.72 -6.80 -25.21
CA THR A 187 2.90 -7.89 -24.28
C THR A 187 2.65 -9.15 -25.09
N THR A 188 3.71 -9.71 -25.66
CA THR A 188 3.72 -11.06 -26.20
C THR A 188 3.58 -11.90 -24.97
N ALA A 189 2.33 -12.04 -24.54
CA ALA A 189 1.90 -13.08 -23.66
C ALA A 189 2.33 -14.38 -24.35
N HIS A 190 3.53 -14.85 -24.01
CA HIS A 190 3.74 -16.29 -23.97
C HIS A 190 2.57 -16.83 -23.14
N LYS A 191 1.76 -17.71 -23.75
CA LYS A 191 0.64 -18.37 -23.08
C LYS A 191 1.08 -18.80 -21.67
N GLY A 192 0.65 -18.07 -20.64
CA GLY A 192 0.98 -18.32 -19.23
C GLY A 192 1.76 -17.25 -18.46
N MET A 193 2.25 -16.17 -19.07
CA MET A 193 2.91 -15.08 -18.32
C MET A 193 2.54 -13.70 -18.89
N VAL A 194 1.44 -13.15 -18.37
CA VAL A 194 1.05 -11.75 -18.55
C VAL A 194 1.67 -10.97 -17.40
N VAL A 195 2.75 -10.23 -17.65
CA VAL A 195 3.29 -9.23 -16.71
C VAL A 195 2.75 -7.87 -17.15
N GLY A 196 1.64 -7.48 -16.54
CA GLY A 196 0.86 -6.28 -16.89
C GLY A 196 -0.63 -6.62 -16.89
N SER A 197 -1.38 -6.08 -15.93
CA SER A 197 -2.78 -6.43 -15.72
C SER A 197 -3.69 -5.53 -16.56
N PRO A 198 -4.29 -6.00 -17.67
CA PRO A 198 -5.19 -5.20 -18.53
C PRO A 198 -6.38 -4.61 -17.75
N TYR A 199 -6.72 -5.23 -16.63
CA TYR A 199 -7.89 -4.91 -15.81
C TYR A 199 -8.05 -3.45 -15.36
N TYR A 200 -6.96 -2.66 -15.31
CA TYR A 200 -7.01 -1.25 -14.92
C TYR A 200 -6.96 -0.27 -16.10
N ALA A 201 -6.57 -0.72 -17.29
CA ALA A 201 -6.43 0.14 -18.45
C ALA A 201 -7.81 0.46 -19.06
N ALA A 202 -7.95 1.68 -19.57
CA ALA A 202 -9.15 2.08 -20.28
C ALA A 202 -9.28 1.35 -21.63
N PRO A 203 -10.50 1.02 -22.10
CA PRO A 203 -10.70 0.26 -23.35
C PRO A 203 -10.03 0.90 -24.58
N GLU A 204 -10.08 2.22 -24.71
CA GLU A 204 -9.44 2.96 -25.80
C GLU A 204 -7.92 2.93 -25.70
N GLN A 205 -7.35 2.87 -24.49
CA GLN A 205 -5.91 2.72 -24.30
C GLN A 205 -5.43 1.32 -24.71
N GLU A 206 -6.24 0.29 -24.49
CA GLU A 206 -5.93 -1.06 -24.96
C GLU A 206 -6.05 -1.19 -26.48
N ALA A 207 -7.02 -0.49 -27.07
CA ALA A 207 -7.26 -0.50 -28.51
C ALA A 207 -6.20 0.29 -29.28
N ASP A 208 -5.91 1.52 -28.84
CA ASP A 208 -4.88 2.40 -29.40
C ASP A 208 -4.29 3.30 -28.30
N PRO A 209 -3.14 2.92 -27.71
CA PRO A 209 -2.48 3.68 -26.65
C PRO A 209 -2.11 5.12 -27.04
N GLU A 210 -1.95 5.42 -28.33
CA GLU A 210 -1.59 6.75 -28.82
C GLU A 210 -2.78 7.71 -28.87
N SER A 211 -3.99 7.16 -29.00
CA SER A 211 -5.25 7.92 -29.01
C SER A 211 -5.79 8.26 -27.62
N ALA A 212 -5.30 7.56 -26.58
CA ALA A 212 -5.76 7.76 -25.20
C ALA A 212 -5.32 9.12 -24.64
N ASP A 213 -6.31 9.89 -24.20
CA ASP A 213 -6.19 11.20 -23.56
C ASP A 213 -6.16 11.08 -22.01
N GLU A 214 -6.20 12.20 -21.30
CA GLU A 214 -6.22 12.23 -19.83
C GLU A 214 -7.36 11.43 -19.17
N ARG A 215 -8.47 11.18 -19.89
CA ARG A 215 -9.64 10.47 -19.36
C ARG A 215 -9.41 8.97 -19.24
N SER A 216 -8.35 8.44 -19.86
CA SER A 216 -7.93 7.06 -19.63
C SER A 216 -7.43 6.86 -18.19
N ASP A 217 -6.73 7.86 -17.62
CA ASP A 217 -6.26 7.81 -16.24
C ASP A 217 -7.43 7.90 -15.25
N LEU A 218 -8.48 8.66 -15.58
CA LEU A 218 -9.69 8.78 -14.74
C LEU A 218 -10.45 7.45 -14.67
N TYR A 219 -10.53 6.72 -15.79
CA TYR A 219 -11.06 5.37 -15.81
C TYR A 219 -10.27 4.45 -14.88
N SER A 220 -8.94 4.47 -14.96
CA SER A 220 -8.07 3.67 -14.10
C SER A 220 -8.22 4.01 -12.60
N VAL A 221 -8.43 5.29 -12.27
CA VAL A 221 -8.80 5.70 -10.90
C VAL A 221 -10.14 5.12 -10.49
N GLY A 222 -11.13 5.14 -11.39
CA GLY A 222 -12.44 4.51 -11.17
C GLY A 222 -12.33 3.02 -10.85
N VAL A 223 -11.58 2.26 -11.65
CA VAL A 223 -11.34 0.82 -11.40
C VAL A 223 -10.65 0.62 -10.05
N THR A 224 -9.63 1.42 -9.76
CA THR A 224 -8.88 1.35 -8.50
C THR A 224 -9.78 1.63 -7.30
N LEU A 225 -10.63 2.66 -7.37
CA LEU A 225 -11.57 3.01 -6.29
C LEU A 225 -12.63 1.91 -6.09
N HIS A 226 -13.21 1.38 -7.17
CA HIS A 226 -14.14 0.25 -7.09
C HIS A 226 -13.49 -0.94 -6.37
N ARG A 227 -12.25 -1.26 -6.76
CA ARG A 227 -11.48 -2.35 -6.18
C ARG A 227 -11.17 -2.14 -4.71
N MET A 228 -10.83 -0.91 -4.30
CA MET A 228 -10.60 -0.57 -2.89
C MET A 228 -11.87 -0.80 -2.03
N LEU A 229 -13.03 -0.37 -2.53
CA LEU A 229 -14.29 -0.46 -1.79
C LEU A 229 -14.83 -1.89 -1.74
N THR A 230 -14.84 -2.60 -2.87
CA THR A 230 -15.54 -3.89 -2.98
C THR A 230 -14.61 -5.10 -2.77
N GLY A 231 -13.29 -4.91 -2.92
CA GLY A 231 -12.32 -5.99 -3.01
C GLY A 231 -12.32 -6.69 -4.37
N GLN A 232 -13.20 -6.30 -5.30
CA GLN A 232 -13.45 -6.94 -6.59
C GLN A 232 -13.19 -5.98 -7.75
N LEU A 233 -12.81 -6.53 -8.91
CA LEU A 233 -12.74 -5.71 -10.14
C LEU A 233 -14.18 -5.38 -10.60
N PRO A 234 -14.41 -4.23 -11.27
CA PRO A 234 -15.73 -3.92 -11.80
C PRO A 234 -16.13 -4.91 -12.90
N ASP A 235 -17.32 -5.49 -12.79
CA ASP A 235 -17.92 -6.28 -13.87
C ASP A 235 -18.69 -5.34 -14.81
N LEU A 236 -18.10 -5.05 -15.97
CA LEU A 236 -18.70 -4.15 -16.96
C LEU A 236 -19.82 -4.81 -17.79
N LYS A 237 -20.02 -6.13 -17.67
CA LYS A 237 -21.04 -6.87 -18.43
C LYS A 237 -22.31 -7.07 -17.63
N ASP A 238 -22.18 -7.33 -16.34
CA ASP A 238 -23.30 -7.57 -15.42
C ASP A 238 -23.06 -6.84 -14.09
N ALA A 239 -23.05 -5.50 -14.15
CA ALA A 239 -22.77 -4.65 -13.00
C ALA A 239 -23.87 -4.80 -11.94
N GLN A 240 -23.53 -5.43 -10.82
CA GLN A 240 -24.39 -5.46 -9.65
C GLN A 240 -24.39 -4.09 -8.95
N PRO A 241 -25.52 -3.64 -8.40
CA PRO A 241 -25.55 -2.42 -7.59
C PRO A 241 -24.53 -2.50 -6.45
N LEU A 242 -23.77 -1.44 -6.25
CA LEU A 242 -22.67 -1.42 -5.28
C LEU A 242 -23.13 -1.64 -3.84
N GLY A 243 -24.36 -1.25 -3.51
CA GLY A 243 -24.98 -1.54 -2.22
C GLY A 243 -25.13 -3.03 -1.91
N VAL A 244 -25.14 -3.90 -2.93
CA VAL A 244 -25.13 -5.37 -2.77
C VAL A 244 -23.73 -5.86 -2.39
N LEU A 245 -22.69 -5.24 -2.96
CA LEU A 245 -21.29 -5.60 -2.71
C LEU A 245 -20.77 -4.97 -1.40
N HIS A 246 -21.29 -3.81 -1.02
CA HIS A 246 -20.87 -3.03 0.14
C HIS A 246 -22.05 -2.23 0.70
N ALA A 247 -22.57 -2.63 1.88
CA ALA A 247 -23.82 -2.12 2.44
C ALA A 247 -23.86 -0.59 2.66
N ASP A 248 -22.71 0.04 2.90
CA ASP A 248 -22.65 1.50 3.09
C ASP A 248 -22.70 2.30 1.77
N LEU A 249 -22.81 1.65 0.60
CA LEU A 249 -22.89 2.32 -0.69
C LEU A 249 -24.33 2.33 -1.20
N ASP A 250 -24.80 3.50 -1.63
CA ASP A 250 -26.13 3.66 -2.22
C ASP A 250 -26.04 3.91 -3.74
N ARG A 251 -27.20 4.16 -4.35
CA ARG A 251 -27.31 4.40 -5.80
C ARG A 251 -26.45 5.56 -6.31
N SER A 252 -26.10 6.55 -5.48
CA SER A 252 -25.24 7.65 -5.92
C SER A 252 -23.81 7.18 -6.25
N TRP A 253 -23.37 6.06 -5.66
CA TRP A 253 -22.12 5.41 -6.03
C TRP A 253 -22.23 4.74 -7.39
N ASP A 254 -23.35 4.05 -7.67
CA ASP A 254 -23.60 3.45 -8.99
C ASP A 254 -23.53 4.52 -10.10
N ASP A 255 -24.17 5.68 -9.89
CA ASP A 255 -24.16 6.80 -10.84
C ASP A 255 -22.74 7.36 -11.05
N PHE A 256 -21.95 7.48 -9.98
CA PHE A 256 -20.55 7.90 -10.05
C PHE A 256 -19.71 6.92 -10.87
N PHE A 257 -19.81 5.62 -10.60
CA PHE A 257 -19.04 4.61 -11.31
C PHE A 257 -19.50 4.40 -12.75
N ALA A 258 -20.79 4.56 -13.05
CA ALA A 258 -21.29 4.56 -14.42
C ALA A 258 -20.61 5.65 -15.27
N THR A 259 -20.38 6.83 -14.67
CA THR A 259 -19.65 7.93 -15.32
C THR A 259 -18.14 7.64 -15.38
N ALA A 260 -17.52 7.22 -14.27
CA ALA A 260 -16.07 6.97 -14.21
C ALA A 260 -15.62 5.84 -15.16
N LEU A 261 -16.43 4.80 -15.29
CA LEU A 261 -16.13 3.56 -16.03
C LEU A 261 -16.81 3.50 -17.40
N ALA A 262 -17.34 4.63 -17.89
CA ALA A 262 -17.99 4.67 -19.19
C ALA A 262 -17.03 4.21 -20.30
N ARG A 263 -17.53 3.39 -21.24
CA ARG A 263 -16.69 2.84 -22.31
C ARG A 263 -16.21 3.93 -23.27
N ASP A 264 -17.08 4.90 -23.59
CA ASP A 264 -16.74 6.06 -24.40
C ASP A 264 -16.08 7.13 -23.51
N PRO A 265 -14.86 7.60 -23.81
CA PRO A 265 -14.21 8.68 -23.06
C PRO A 265 -15.02 9.99 -23.00
N SER A 266 -15.91 10.23 -23.96
CA SER A 266 -16.78 11.41 -23.98
C SER A 266 -17.88 11.40 -22.91
N ASP A 267 -18.26 10.22 -22.44
CA ASP A 267 -19.25 10.02 -21.37
C ASP A 267 -18.63 10.03 -19.96
N ARG A 268 -17.28 10.13 -19.86
CA ARG A 268 -16.56 10.21 -18.58
C ARG A 268 -16.47 11.64 -18.06
N PHE A 269 -15.99 11.78 -16.82
CA PHE A 269 -15.57 13.07 -16.28
C PHE A 269 -14.59 13.75 -17.24
N ARG A 270 -14.83 15.04 -17.50
CA ARG A 270 -14.05 15.82 -18.46
C ARG A 270 -12.56 15.87 -18.11
N ASP A 271 -12.27 16.03 -16.82
CA ASP A 271 -10.93 16.21 -16.26
C ASP A 271 -10.87 15.72 -14.81
N GLY A 272 -9.66 15.64 -14.25
CA GLY A 272 -9.44 15.20 -12.87
C GLY A 272 -10.14 16.09 -11.83
N ARG A 273 -10.34 17.37 -12.14
CA ARG A 273 -11.05 18.29 -11.25
C ARG A 273 -12.54 17.99 -11.16
N ALA A 274 -13.19 17.71 -12.29
CA ALA A 274 -14.60 17.33 -12.31
C ALA A 274 -14.84 16.03 -11.52
N MET A 275 -13.94 15.04 -11.64
CA MET A 275 -14.04 13.81 -10.86
C MET A 275 -13.79 14.04 -9.37
N LEU A 276 -12.89 14.96 -9.01
CA LEU A 276 -12.66 15.36 -7.61
C LEU A 276 -13.90 16.00 -6.99
N ASP A 277 -14.52 16.95 -7.68
CA ASP A 277 -15.73 17.63 -7.20
C ASP A 277 -16.88 16.61 -7.03
N ALA A 278 -17.02 15.64 -7.95
CA ALA A 278 -17.99 14.55 -7.82
C ALA A 278 -17.70 13.62 -6.63
N LEU A 279 -16.42 13.33 -6.33
CA LEU A 279 -16.06 12.58 -5.12
C LEU A 279 -16.38 13.35 -3.83
N ASP A 280 -16.18 14.67 -3.83
CA ASP A 280 -16.52 15.54 -2.69
C ASP A 280 -18.03 15.52 -2.40
N GLU A 281 -18.85 15.62 -3.44
CA GLU A 281 -20.31 15.49 -3.31
C GLU A 281 -20.74 14.10 -2.82
N LEU A 282 -20.10 13.05 -3.35
CA LEU A 282 -20.38 11.67 -2.97
C LEU A 282 -20.02 11.40 -1.50
N GLU A 283 -18.89 11.91 -1.04
CA GLU A 283 -18.46 11.84 0.36
C GLU A 283 -19.44 12.57 1.29
N ALA A 284 -19.86 13.79 0.93
CA ALA A 284 -20.80 14.57 1.72
C ALA A 284 -22.12 13.83 1.92
N ARG A 285 -22.71 13.28 0.84
CA ARG A 285 -23.94 12.48 0.92
C ARG A 285 -23.76 11.22 1.74
N TRP A 286 -22.63 10.54 1.59
CA TRP A 286 -22.32 9.35 2.38
C TRP A 286 -22.22 9.68 3.87
N ARG A 287 -21.52 10.76 4.25
CA ARG A 287 -21.42 11.23 5.65
C ARG A 287 -22.78 11.58 6.23
N GLU A 288 -23.60 12.35 5.53
CA GLU A 288 -24.96 12.70 5.96
C GLU A 288 -25.82 11.44 6.23
N ARG A 289 -25.71 10.44 5.36
CA ARG A 289 -26.41 9.16 5.53
C ARG A 289 -25.89 8.39 6.74
N MET A 290 -24.57 8.30 6.93
CA MET A 290 -23.98 7.62 8.08
C MET A 290 -24.36 8.31 9.39
N ASP A 291 -24.36 9.64 9.44
CA ASP A 291 -24.82 10.39 10.62
C ASP A 291 -26.30 10.13 10.95
N ALA A 292 -27.15 9.96 9.94
CA ALA A 292 -28.57 9.62 10.11
C ALA A 292 -28.79 8.17 10.58
N VAL A 293 -27.88 7.25 10.22
CA VAL A 293 -27.91 5.83 10.64
C VAL A 293 -27.28 5.63 12.02
N CYS A 294 -26.30 6.47 12.41
CA CYS A 294 -25.58 6.41 13.68
C CYS A 294 -26.35 7.01 14.89
N ALA A 295 -27.69 7.10 14.84
CA ALA A 295 -28.49 7.31 16.05
C ALA A 295 -28.38 6.08 16.97
N PRO A 296 -28.17 6.25 18.30
CA PRO A 296 -27.64 5.18 19.14
C PRO A 296 -28.62 4.01 19.25
N PRO A 297 -28.26 2.79 18.83
CA PRO A 297 -28.91 1.60 19.31
C PRO A 297 -28.30 1.25 20.67
N ASP A 298 -29.13 1.28 21.70
CA ASP A 298 -28.85 0.73 23.02
C ASP A 298 -28.81 -0.80 22.94
N LEU A 299 -27.75 -1.38 22.34
CA LEU A 299 -27.57 -2.83 22.25
C LEU A 299 -26.07 -3.18 22.24
N LEU A 300 -25.52 -3.32 23.45
CA LEU A 300 -24.32 -4.12 23.68
C LEU A 300 -24.64 -5.57 23.30
N ALA A 301 -24.33 -5.97 22.06
CA ALA A 301 -24.14 -7.38 21.77
C ALA A 301 -22.87 -7.81 22.52
N GLU A 302 -23.04 -8.67 23.54
CA GLU A 302 -21.89 -9.29 24.19
C GLU A 302 -21.07 -10.05 23.14
N PRO A 303 -19.75 -9.83 23.06
CA PRO A 303 -18.94 -10.60 22.15
C PRO A 303 -19.06 -12.08 22.48
N ALA A 304 -19.11 -12.92 21.44
CA ALA A 304 -19.08 -14.35 21.61
C ALA A 304 -17.91 -14.74 22.51
N PRO A 305 -18.10 -15.61 23.52
CA PRO A 305 -17.03 -16.00 24.42
C PRO A 305 -15.87 -16.56 23.61
N THR A 306 -14.69 -15.96 23.79
CA THR A 306 -13.43 -16.50 23.29
C THR A 306 -13.28 -17.93 23.79
N ALA A 307 -12.92 -18.85 22.89
CA ALA A 307 -12.53 -20.21 23.28
C ALA A 307 -11.48 -20.14 24.42
N PRO A 308 -11.53 -21.06 25.41
CA PRO A 308 -10.62 -21.02 26.55
C PRO A 308 -9.16 -20.93 26.11
N GLY A 309 -8.41 -20.07 26.81
CA GLY A 309 -7.15 -19.47 26.40
C GLY A 309 -6.11 -20.43 25.84
N LYS A 310 -5.95 -20.38 24.51
CA LYS A 310 -4.69 -20.78 23.91
C LYS A 310 -3.64 -19.80 24.41
N ARG A 311 -2.62 -20.30 25.13
CA ARG A 311 -1.49 -19.48 25.57
C ARG A 311 -0.86 -18.81 24.35
N LEU A 312 -0.97 -17.48 24.27
CA LEU A 312 -0.35 -16.71 23.20
C LEU A 312 1.16 -16.84 23.27
N ARG A 313 1.79 -16.88 22.10
CA ARG A 313 3.23 -16.94 22.01
C ARG A 313 3.81 -15.55 22.30
N SER A 314 4.64 -15.47 23.33
CA SER A 314 5.39 -14.26 23.70
C SER A 314 6.82 -14.22 23.16
N ALA A 315 7.37 -15.38 22.78
CA ALA A 315 8.74 -15.48 22.28
C ALA A 315 8.81 -15.17 20.77
N PRO A 316 9.70 -14.25 20.33
CA PRO A 316 9.86 -13.92 18.92
C PRO A 316 10.27 -15.12 18.08
N LEU A 317 9.81 -15.16 16.83
CA LEU A 317 10.08 -16.23 15.88
C LEU A 317 10.62 -15.67 14.57
N LYS A 318 11.54 -16.40 13.93
CA LYS A 318 11.98 -16.12 12.56
C LYS A 318 11.27 -17.05 11.59
N VAL A 319 10.33 -16.53 10.79
CA VAL A 319 9.49 -17.33 9.89
C VAL A 319 9.55 -16.79 8.46
N GLY A 320 9.83 -17.66 7.50
CA GLY A 320 9.80 -17.32 6.08
C GLY A 320 8.37 -17.19 5.53
N LEU A 321 8.24 -16.58 4.35
CA LEU A 321 6.93 -16.31 3.73
C LEU A 321 6.08 -17.59 3.50
N LYS A 322 6.73 -18.70 3.16
CA LYS A 322 6.07 -19.97 2.80
C LYS A 322 5.33 -20.60 3.98
N GLU A 323 5.88 -20.48 5.19
CA GLU A 323 5.36 -21.14 6.39
C GLU A 323 4.50 -20.18 7.23
N ALA A 324 4.68 -18.87 7.06
CA ALA A 324 4.06 -17.84 7.90
C ALA A 324 2.53 -17.93 7.98
N ARG A 325 1.82 -18.19 6.88
CA ARG A 325 0.36 -18.33 6.90
C ARG A 325 -0.09 -19.49 7.79
N ALA A 326 0.62 -20.62 7.75
CA ALA A 326 0.31 -21.76 8.61
C ALA A 326 0.69 -21.48 10.07
N VAL A 327 1.89 -20.94 10.31
CA VAL A 327 2.42 -20.66 11.65
C VAL A 327 1.57 -19.63 12.40
N PHE A 328 1.18 -18.55 11.74
CA PHE A 328 0.38 -17.47 12.33
C PHE A 328 -1.13 -17.67 12.19
N GLY A 329 -1.58 -18.77 11.56
CA GLY A 329 -3.01 -19.07 11.40
C GLY A 329 -3.76 -18.06 10.53
N LEU A 330 -3.19 -17.68 9.38
CA LEU A 330 -3.72 -16.64 8.48
C LEU A 330 -4.41 -17.23 7.24
N ASP A 331 -5.40 -16.51 6.70
CA ASP A 331 -6.06 -16.79 5.41
C ASP A 331 -5.22 -16.28 4.21
N ASP A 332 -5.77 -16.39 3.00
CA ASP A 332 -5.08 -15.98 1.77
C ASP A 332 -4.91 -14.46 1.62
N LEU A 333 -5.72 -13.67 2.33
CA LEU A 333 -5.60 -12.22 2.47
C LEU A 333 -4.78 -11.82 3.70
N TRP A 334 -4.04 -12.78 4.29
CA TRP A 334 -3.19 -12.59 5.46
C TRP A 334 -3.92 -12.08 6.70
N ARG A 335 -5.22 -12.38 6.81
CA ARG A 335 -6.03 -12.07 7.99
C ARG A 335 -6.06 -13.27 8.93
N PRO A 336 -6.14 -13.08 10.25
CA PRO A 336 -6.32 -14.20 11.17
C PRO A 336 -7.58 -15.01 10.85
N LYS A 337 -7.46 -16.34 10.86
CA LYS A 337 -8.59 -17.25 10.69
C LYS A 337 -9.58 -17.20 11.86
N ALA A 338 -9.11 -16.74 13.01
CA ALA A 338 -9.91 -16.50 14.20
C ALA A 338 -9.49 -15.17 14.81
N TYR A 339 -10.47 -14.35 15.16
CA TYR A 339 -10.28 -13.09 15.85
C TYR A 339 -10.53 -13.29 17.35
N ALA A 340 -9.71 -12.65 18.18
CA ALA A 340 -10.02 -12.52 19.60
C ALA A 340 -10.83 -11.24 19.78
N SER A 341 -11.96 -11.29 20.48
CA SER A 341 -12.64 -10.06 20.88
C SER A 341 -11.89 -9.49 22.09
N GLY A 342 -10.91 -8.64 21.81
CA GLY A 342 -10.19 -7.91 22.85
C GLY A 342 -11.17 -7.04 23.63
N THR A 343 -11.26 -7.27 24.95
CA THR A 343 -12.02 -6.41 25.85
C THR A 343 -11.04 -5.52 26.58
N PHE A 344 -10.87 -4.30 26.09
CA PHE A 344 -9.85 -3.37 26.53
C PHE A 344 -10.32 -2.48 27.68
N LEU A 345 -9.56 -2.47 28.77
CA LEU A 345 -9.76 -1.59 29.92
C LEU A 345 -8.61 -0.59 30.00
N ASP A 346 -8.91 0.70 29.90
CA ASP A 346 -7.94 1.76 30.21
C ASP A 346 -7.65 1.79 31.71
N ASN A 347 -6.38 1.66 32.07
CA ASN A 347 -5.93 1.64 33.46
C ASN A 347 -5.72 3.06 34.02
N GLY A 348 -5.78 4.12 33.20
CA GLY A 348 -5.59 5.51 33.63
C GLY A 348 -4.13 5.92 33.90
N ASP A 349 -3.17 5.00 33.71
CA ASP A 349 -1.73 5.20 33.89
C ASP A 349 -0.95 5.21 32.56
N GLY A 350 -1.68 5.30 31.44
CA GLY A 350 -1.11 5.19 30.09
C GLY A 350 -0.94 3.76 29.59
N THR A 351 -1.57 2.77 30.25
CA THR A 351 -1.66 1.38 29.80
C THR A 351 -3.11 0.92 29.62
N VAL A 352 -3.28 -0.12 28.80
CA VAL A 352 -4.58 -0.76 28.52
C VAL A 352 -4.47 -2.24 28.82
N THR A 353 -5.34 -2.76 29.67
CA THR A 353 -5.44 -4.20 29.95
C THR A 353 -6.38 -4.86 28.96
N ASP A 354 -5.91 -5.87 28.24
CA ASP A 354 -6.75 -6.76 27.47
C ASP A 354 -7.28 -7.87 28.39
N ARG A 355 -8.56 -7.80 28.77
CA ARG A 355 -9.18 -8.77 29.68
C ARG A 355 -9.29 -10.17 29.08
N ALA A 356 -9.28 -10.30 27.76
CA ALA A 356 -9.38 -11.59 27.09
C ALA A 356 -8.08 -12.39 27.20
N THR A 357 -6.93 -11.69 27.18
CA THR A 357 -5.61 -12.32 27.14
C THR A 357 -4.80 -12.15 28.43
N GLY A 358 -5.16 -11.18 29.27
CA GLY A 358 -4.38 -10.75 30.43
C GLY A 358 -3.19 -9.87 30.08
N LEU A 359 -2.97 -9.57 28.80
CA LEU A 359 -1.87 -8.71 28.34
C LEU A 359 -2.14 -7.25 28.70
N ILE A 360 -1.06 -6.52 28.94
CA ILE A 360 -1.08 -5.09 29.22
C ILE A 360 -0.30 -4.38 28.12
N TRP A 361 -1.01 -3.50 27.42
CA TRP A 361 -0.53 -2.76 26.27
C TRP A 361 -0.17 -1.33 26.66
N GLU A 362 0.87 -0.80 26.02
CA GLU A 362 1.12 0.63 26.01
C GLU A 362 -0.04 1.33 25.27
N LYS A 363 -0.69 2.33 25.87
CA LYS A 363 -1.89 2.98 25.30
C LYS A 363 -1.60 3.85 24.07
N PHE A 364 -0.52 4.62 24.11
CA PHE A 364 -0.26 5.63 23.06
C PHE A 364 0.69 5.16 21.96
N GLY A 365 1.49 4.13 22.24
CA GLY A 365 2.58 3.71 21.39
C GLY A 365 3.64 4.80 21.20
N SER A 366 4.58 4.53 20.29
CA SER A 366 5.54 5.52 19.82
C SER A 366 4.85 6.77 19.27
N ARG A 367 5.46 7.95 19.48
CA ARG A 367 4.95 9.23 18.96
C ARG A 367 5.03 9.34 17.44
N TYR A 368 6.08 8.76 16.85
CA TYR A 368 6.33 8.76 15.41
C TYR A 368 6.65 7.34 14.94
N PRO A 369 6.40 7.00 13.67
CA PRO A 369 6.83 5.74 13.08
C PRO A 369 8.34 5.51 13.22
N LEU A 370 8.74 4.30 13.58
CA LEU A 370 10.11 3.90 13.88
C LEU A 370 10.59 2.80 12.94
N THR A 371 11.89 2.78 12.66
CA THR A 371 12.53 1.57 12.12
C THR A 371 12.40 0.42 13.12
N TRP A 372 12.48 -0.82 12.64
CA TRP A 372 12.29 -1.98 13.51
C TRP A 372 13.25 -1.99 14.71
N GLU A 373 14.53 -1.67 14.49
CA GLU A 373 15.54 -1.56 15.57
C GLU A 373 15.18 -0.48 16.60
N ARG A 374 14.62 0.65 16.14
CA ARG A 374 14.17 1.74 17.03
C ARG A 374 12.88 1.36 17.76
N ALA A 375 12.02 0.54 17.17
CA ALA A 375 10.83 -0.01 17.81
C ALA A 375 11.23 -0.96 18.95
N GLU A 376 12.21 -1.83 18.74
CA GLU A 376 12.75 -2.66 19.84
C GLU A 376 13.39 -1.81 20.94
N ALA A 377 14.18 -0.79 20.57
CA ALA A 377 14.80 0.12 21.53
C ALA A 377 13.75 0.90 22.34
N HIS A 378 12.63 1.25 21.73
CA HIS A 378 11.50 1.87 22.40
C HIS A 378 10.92 0.95 23.49
N ALA A 379 10.65 -0.32 23.19
CA ALA A 379 10.16 -1.28 24.18
C ALA A 379 11.19 -1.52 25.31
N ARG A 380 12.48 -1.70 24.97
CA ARG A 380 13.57 -1.83 25.97
C ARG A 380 13.66 -0.62 26.91
N ARG A 381 13.38 0.59 26.42
CA ARG A 381 13.37 1.80 27.24
C ARG A 381 12.19 1.82 28.20
N LEU A 382 11.00 1.39 27.79
CA LEU A 382 9.84 1.28 28.67
C LEU A 382 10.12 0.28 29.80
N ASP A 383 10.77 -0.85 29.48
CA ASP A 383 11.17 -1.86 30.46
C ASP A 383 12.15 -1.30 31.49
N LYS A 384 13.24 -0.69 31.00
CA LYS A 384 14.27 -0.07 31.84
C LYS A 384 13.70 0.97 32.79
N ASN A 385 12.73 1.76 32.33
CA ASN A 385 12.12 2.84 33.11
C ASN A 385 10.97 2.36 34.00
N ARG A 386 10.66 1.06 33.99
CA ARG A 386 9.50 0.49 34.68
C ARG A 386 8.21 1.24 34.37
N TYR A 387 7.94 1.48 33.08
CA TYR A 387 6.77 2.25 32.65
C TYR A 387 5.49 1.72 33.28
N ALA A 388 4.67 2.63 33.83
CA ALA A 388 3.48 2.32 34.64
C ALA A 388 3.75 1.38 35.84
N GLY A 389 4.96 1.41 36.41
CA GLY A 389 5.37 0.55 37.53
C GLY A 389 5.69 -0.90 37.14
N ARG A 390 5.65 -1.25 35.85
CA ARG A 390 5.73 -2.63 35.33
C ARG A 390 7.07 -2.91 34.64
N THR A 391 7.49 -4.17 34.68
CA THR A 391 8.64 -4.71 33.93
C THR A 391 8.14 -5.73 32.88
N GLY A 392 9.05 -6.28 32.07
CA GLY A 392 8.73 -7.22 31.01
C GLY A 392 8.26 -6.56 29.71
N TRP A 393 8.42 -5.25 29.56
CA TRP A 393 7.99 -4.55 28.35
C TRP A 393 8.82 -4.99 27.14
N ARG A 394 8.12 -5.46 26.11
CA ARG A 394 8.74 -5.94 24.87
C ARG A 394 7.88 -5.59 23.66
N LEU A 395 8.47 -5.74 22.49
CA LEU A 395 7.70 -5.67 21.25
C LEU A 395 6.80 -6.93 21.16
N PRO A 396 5.52 -6.80 20.77
CA PRO A 396 4.59 -7.92 20.71
C PRO A 396 4.91 -8.86 19.55
N THR A 397 4.48 -10.11 19.65
CA THR A 397 4.52 -11.06 18.53
C THR A 397 3.33 -10.84 17.59
N VAL A 398 3.33 -11.50 16.42
CA VAL A 398 2.18 -11.52 15.51
C VAL A 398 0.93 -12.08 16.21
N ASP A 399 1.08 -13.14 17.00
CA ASP A 399 -0.02 -13.79 17.73
C ASP A 399 -0.67 -12.82 18.73
N GLU A 400 0.13 -11.98 19.39
CA GLU A 400 -0.35 -10.95 20.32
C GLU A 400 -0.96 -9.76 19.58
N LEU A 401 -0.34 -9.29 18.49
CA LEU A 401 -0.90 -8.20 17.69
C LEU A 401 -2.25 -8.57 17.07
N ALA A 402 -2.45 -9.83 16.69
CA ALA A 402 -3.70 -10.32 16.13
C ALA A 402 -4.88 -10.20 17.11
N THR A 403 -4.64 -10.04 18.41
CA THR A 403 -5.72 -9.82 19.41
C THR A 403 -6.22 -8.39 19.44
N LEU A 404 -5.51 -7.46 18.79
CA LEU A 404 -5.96 -6.08 18.59
C LEU A 404 -7.01 -5.95 17.48
N PHE A 405 -7.22 -7.00 16.69
CA PHE A 405 -8.12 -6.95 15.54
C PHE A 405 -9.57 -7.15 16.01
N THR A 406 -10.41 -6.14 15.79
CA THR A 406 -11.83 -6.18 16.13
C THR A 406 -12.64 -6.81 14.99
N GLY A 407 -12.61 -8.14 14.87
CA GLY A 407 -13.46 -8.89 13.94
C GLY A 407 -13.16 -8.69 12.44
N ARG A 408 -13.97 -9.32 11.58
CA ARG A 408 -13.94 -9.07 10.13
C ARG A 408 -14.59 -7.70 9.90
N THR A 409 -13.86 -6.77 9.29
CA THR A 409 -14.42 -5.52 8.78
C THR A 409 -15.41 -5.82 7.66
N GLU A 410 -16.66 -6.12 8.03
CA GLU A 410 -17.81 -5.99 7.14
C GLU A 410 -18.38 -4.57 7.26
N PRO A 411 -18.80 -3.93 6.16
CA PRO A 411 -19.45 -2.62 6.20
C PRO A 411 -20.67 -2.62 7.12
N GLY A 412 -20.74 -1.68 8.06
CA GLY A 412 -21.85 -1.55 9.01
C GLY A 412 -21.70 -2.26 10.36
N GLU A 413 -20.66 -3.07 10.57
CA GLU A 413 -20.38 -3.67 11.89
C GLU A 413 -19.34 -2.87 12.68
N PHE A 414 -19.85 -1.83 13.34
CA PHE A 414 -19.32 -1.14 14.52
C PHE A 414 -18.18 -0.12 14.36
N CYS A 415 -18.42 1.05 14.97
CA CYS A 415 -17.40 2.01 15.36
C CYS A 415 -16.37 1.32 16.28
N LEU A 416 -15.08 1.41 15.95
CA LEU A 416 -13.98 0.96 16.81
C LEU A 416 -14.16 1.46 18.25
N GLN A 417 -14.00 0.57 19.23
CA GLN A 417 -13.86 1.02 20.62
C GLN A 417 -12.53 1.80 20.77
N PRO A 418 -12.57 3.03 21.33
CA PRO A 418 -11.52 4.06 21.15
C PRO A 418 -10.33 3.93 22.12
N ALA A 419 -9.95 2.72 22.52
CA ALA A 419 -8.83 2.54 23.45
C ALA A 419 -7.47 2.90 22.82
N PHE A 420 -7.36 2.79 21.50
CA PHE A 420 -6.14 3.06 20.73
C PHE A 420 -6.39 4.08 19.63
N ASP A 421 -5.34 4.83 19.28
CA ASP A 421 -5.33 5.79 18.17
C ASP A 421 -5.41 5.05 16.82
N PRO A 422 -6.52 5.19 16.05
CA PRO A 422 -6.69 4.48 14.78
C PRO A 422 -5.67 4.92 13.73
N LEU A 423 -5.12 6.15 13.83
CA LEU A 423 -4.09 6.64 12.92
C LEU A 423 -2.73 5.92 13.12
N LYS A 424 -2.60 5.12 14.19
CA LYS A 424 -1.40 4.33 14.52
C LYS A 424 -1.64 2.83 14.35
N SER A 425 -2.24 2.46 13.22
CA SER A 425 -2.69 1.08 12.93
C SER A 425 -1.57 0.14 12.50
N ARG A 426 -0.51 0.61 11.85
CA ARG A 426 0.63 -0.24 11.43
C ARG A 426 1.64 -0.40 12.56
N LEU A 427 1.73 -1.61 13.10
CA LEU A 427 2.50 -1.95 14.28
C LEU A 427 3.57 -3.00 13.96
N TRP A 428 4.82 -2.72 14.35
CA TRP A 428 5.90 -3.71 14.25
C TRP A 428 5.68 -4.90 15.19
N SER A 429 5.94 -6.11 14.69
CA SER A 429 6.10 -7.32 15.50
C SER A 429 7.58 -7.54 15.86
N ALA A 430 7.82 -8.24 16.97
CA ALA A 430 9.12 -8.83 17.30
C ALA A 430 9.53 -9.95 16.33
N ASP A 431 8.58 -10.52 15.60
CA ASP A 431 8.83 -11.62 14.67
C ASP A 431 9.62 -11.15 13.44
N ALA A 432 10.64 -11.94 13.08
CA ALA A 432 11.48 -11.66 11.93
C ALA A 432 11.03 -12.49 10.72
N LYS A 433 11.00 -11.88 9.53
CA LYS A 433 10.90 -12.66 8.29
C LYS A 433 12.28 -13.11 7.81
N ALA A 434 13.26 -12.21 7.92
CA ALA A 434 14.63 -12.42 7.49
C ALA A 434 15.57 -11.54 8.33
N PHE A 435 16.87 -11.55 8.04
CA PHE A 435 17.82 -10.66 8.71
C PHE A 435 17.55 -9.17 8.43
N THR A 436 16.95 -8.86 7.29
CA THR A 436 16.64 -7.49 6.84
C THR A 436 15.14 -7.17 6.86
N ALA A 437 14.29 -8.10 7.29
CA ALA A 437 12.83 -7.93 7.24
C ALA A 437 12.15 -8.47 8.50
N ALA A 438 11.09 -7.80 8.93
CA ALA A 438 10.27 -8.18 10.08
C ALA A 438 8.79 -8.21 9.71
N TRP A 439 8.01 -8.91 10.53
CA TRP A 439 6.56 -8.94 10.41
C TRP A 439 5.94 -7.70 11.06
N TYR A 440 4.79 -7.27 10.58
CA TYR A 440 3.99 -6.19 11.13
C TYR A 440 2.51 -6.55 11.01
N ALA A 441 1.68 -5.88 11.80
CA ALA A 441 0.23 -5.95 11.71
C ALA A 441 -0.34 -4.59 11.33
N ASP A 442 -1.38 -4.58 10.51
CA ASP A 442 -2.24 -3.41 10.30
C ASP A 442 -3.52 -3.66 11.09
N ALA A 443 -3.62 -3.01 12.25
CA ALA A 443 -4.70 -3.23 13.21
C ALA A 443 -6.05 -2.65 12.76
N GLU A 444 -6.04 -1.74 11.80
CA GLU A 444 -7.24 -1.14 11.22
C GLU A 444 -7.84 -2.04 10.14
N LEU A 445 -6.99 -2.56 9.24
CA LEU A 445 -7.41 -3.47 8.17
C LEU A 445 -7.37 -4.96 8.57
N GLY A 446 -6.97 -5.26 9.81
CA GLY A 446 -7.01 -6.61 10.38
C GLY A 446 -6.12 -7.64 9.69
N PHE A 447 -4.96 -7.23 9.16
CA PHE A 447 -4.06 -8.15 8.46
C PHE A 447 -2.63 -8.12 8.99
N VAL A 448 -1.90 -9.20 8.70
CA VAL A 448 -0.47 -9.34 8.99
C VAL A 448 0.31 -9.33 7.69
N SER A 449 1.45 -8.65 7.67
CA SER A 449 2.36 -8.71 6.52
C SER A 449 3.78 -8.51 7.00
N TRP A 450 4.71 -8.36 6.06
CA TRP A 450 6.11 -8.18 6.38
C TRP A 450 6.66 -6.98 5.63
N GLN A 451 7.72 -6.41 6.18
CA GLN A 451 8.40 -5.28 5.56
C GLN A 451 9.88 -5.26 5.92
N ASP A 452 10.67 -4.57 5.10
CA ASP A 452 12.07 -4.31 5.40
C ASP A 452 12.23 -3.51 6.71
N ARG A 453 13.24 -3.86 7.51
CA ARG A 453 13.49 -3.27 8.83
C ARG A 453 13.83 -1.77 8.80
N THR A 454 14.22 -1.23 7.65
CA THR A 454 14.44 0.21 7.46
C THR A 454 13.15 1.00 7.26
N CYS A 455 12.02 0.32 7.05
CA CYS A 455 10.72 0.96 6.98
C CYS A 455 10.25 1.44 8.34
N ARG A 456 9.32 2.40 8.33
CA ARG A 456 8.87 3.05 9.55
C ARG A 456 7.41 2.73 9.83
N PHE A 457 7.17 2.03 10.93
CA PHE A 457 5.84 1.73 11.47
C PHE A 457 5.83 2.06 12.97
N PHE A 458 4.65 2.18 13.56
CA PHE A 458 4.56 2.47 14.97
C PHE A 458 5.03 1.26 15.80
N ALA A 459 5.57 1.56 16.98
CA ALA A 459 5.82 0.58 18.02
C ALA A 459 4.75 0.72 19.09
N ARG A 460 4.26 -0.41 19.60
CA ARG A 460 3.40 -0.48 20.78
C ARG A 460 3.91 -1.64 21.62
N ALA A 461 4.41 -1.35 22.81
CA ALA A 461 4.93 -2.41 23.66
C ALA A 461 3.81 -3.16 24.39
N VAL A 462 4.10 -4.41 24.76
CA VAL A 462 3.22 -5.26 25.57
C VAL A 462 4.02 -5.84 26.74
N THR A 463 3.34 -6.12 27.85
CA THR A 463 3.84 -6.92 28.97
C THR A 463 2.72 -7.85 29.46
N GLY A 464 3.08 -8.99 30.05
CA GLY A 464 2.14 -10.02 30.49
C GLY A 464 2.84 -11.30 30.93
#